data_AF-A0A1Q7CL15-F1
#
_entry.id   AF-A0A1Q7CL15-F1
#
_cell.length_a   1.000
_cell.length_b   1.000
_cell.length_c   1.000
_cell.angle_alpha   90.00
_cell.angle_beta   90.00
_cell.angle_gamma   90.00
#
_symmetry.space_group_name_H-M   'P 1'
#
loop_
_entity.id
_entity.type
_entity.pdbx_description
1 polymer ?
#
loop_
_entity_poly.entity_id
_entity_poly.type
_entity_poly.pdbx_seq_one_letter_code
_entity_poly.pdbx_strand_id
1 'polypeptide(L)'
;MPGPFAGISDLGFTTQYRPQDLNQPLRDVPLVIEGPRPPIRRLVELLQLLSDADDSAYSWTDPIMVSDEVVLLAFRDRSLSGRALSDGAPALSEYVLNMVRPVVFPFLHDCAVIAHLRLSEVIEMRVTSDHETVAAMALPLGEIVQSNGDRLLWQVAG
;
A
#
# COMPACT_ATOMS: atom_id res chain seq x y z
N MET A 1 9.99 -2.21 0.99
CA MET A 1 9.44 -3.14 1.98
C MET A 1 9.63 -4.55 1.46
N PRO A 2 10.53 -5.35 2.04
CA PRO A 2 10.72 -6.75 1.67
C PRO A 2 9.68 -7.67 2.36
N GLY A 3 9.33 -8.79 1.70
CA GLY A 3 8.58 -9.91 2.28
C GLY A 3 7.32 -9.59 3.11
N PRO A 4 6.41 -8.69 2.68
CA PRO A 4 5.26 -8.31 3.50
C PRO A 4 4.16 -9.38 3.53
N PHE A 5 4.20 -10.36 2.63
CA PHE A 5 3.21 -11.43 2.54
C PHE A 5 3.76 -12.73 3.14
N ALA A 6 2.93 -13.43 3.90
CA ALA A 6 3.35 -14.63 4.59
C ALA A 6 3.77 -15.74 3.62
N GLY A 7 4.89 -16.40 3.91
CA GLY A 7 5.41 -17.51 3.14
C GLY A 7 6.18 -17.13 1.86
N ILE A 8 6.39 -15.83 1.59
CA ILE A 8 7.09 -15.36 0.40
C ILE A 8 8.06 -14.21 0.75
N SER A 9 9.34 -14.53 0.91
CA SER A 9 10.38 -13.54 1.21
C SER A 9 10.74 -12.64 0.02
N ASP A 10 10.67 -13.20 -1.19
CA ASP A 10 11.23 -12.58 -2.39
C ASP A 10 10.23 -11.67 -3.11
N LEU A 11 9.05 -11.47 -2.53
CA LEU A 11 8.06 -10.51 -2.98
C LEU A 11 8.15 -9.28 -2.07
N GLY A 12 8.36 -8.11 -2.64
CA GLY A 12 8.41 -6.84 -1.92
C GLY A 12 7.74 -5.72 -2.69
N PHE A 13 7.62 -4.56 -2.07
CA PHE A 13 7.14 -3.37 -2.75
C PHE A 13 7.83 -2.08 -2.30
N THR A 14 7.78 -1.08 -3.16
CA THR A 14 8.38 0.24 -2.98
C THR A 14 7.37 1.32 -3.34
N THR A 15 7.28 2.34 -2.49
CA THR A 15 6.52 3.57 -2.76
C THR A 15 7.45 4.72 -3.05
N GLN A 16 7.14 5.54 -4.05
CA GLN A 16 7.93 6.74 -4.36
C GLN A 16 7.10 8.01 -4.20
N TYR A 17 7.52 8.89 -3.29
CA TYR A 17 6.90 10.19 -3.09
C TYR A 17 7.57 11.23 -3.98
N ARG A 18 6.76 12.02 -4.70
CA ARG A 18 7.25 13.15 -5.51
C ARG A 18 7.15 14.44 -4.69
N PRO A 19 8.09 15.38 -4.85
CA PRO A 19 7.96 16.70 -4.25
C PRO A 19 6.65 17.38 -4.66
N GLN A 20 5.98 18.00 -3.70
CA GLN A 20 4.74 18.74 -3.91
C GLN A 20 4.53 19.82 -2.84
N ASP A 21 3.65 20.77 -3.13
CA ASP A 21 3.25 21.83 -2.20
C ASP A 21 2.28 21.28 -1.14
N LEU A 22 2.36 21.81 0.09
CA LEU A 22 1.57 21.37 1.25
C LEU A 22 0.08 21.76 1.20
N ASN A 23 -0.34 22.56 0.20
CA ASN A 23 -1.72 23.05 0.06
C ASN A 23 -2.47 22.38 -1.10
N GLN A 24 -1.95 21.25 -1.60
CA GLN A 24 -2.54 20.47 -2.67
C GLN A 24 -2.78 19.04 -2.18
N PRO A 25 -3.81 18.35 -2.69
CA PRO A 25 -3.98 16.90 -2.48
C PRO A 25 -2.67 16.15 -2.72
N LEU A 26 -2.47 15.04 -2.01
CA LEU A 26 -1.32 14.18 -2.26
C LEU A 26 -1.39 13.68 -3.71
N ARG A 27 -0.34 13.94 -4.48
CA ARG A 27 -0.18 13.42 -5.83
C ARG A 27 -0.17 11.89 -5.78
N ASP A 28 -0.67 11.28 -6.85
CA ASP A 28 -0.67 9.83 -6.99
C ASP A 28 0.70 9.24 -6.58
N VAL A 29 0.68 8.37 -5.57
CA VAL A 29 1.89 7.72 -5.06
C VAL A 29 1.98 6.34 -5.69
N PRO A 30 2.92 6.11 -6.63
CA PRO A 30 3.09 4.81 -7.24
C PRO A 30 3.64 3.81 -6.20
N LEU A 31 3.08 2.61 -6.24
CA LEU A 31 3.51 1.42 -5.55
C LEU A 31 4.01 0.43 -6.61
N VAL A 32 5.29 0.10 -6.56
CA VAL A 32 5.91 -0.90 -7.42
C VAL A 32 6.08 -2.16 -6.60
N ILE A 33 5.50 -3.27 -7.06
CA ILE A 33 5.60 -4.57 -6.40
C ILE A 33 6.39 -5.50 -7.30
N GLU A 34 7.39 -6.14 -6.73
CA GLU A 34 8.34 -7.00 -7.43
C GLU A 34 8.40 -8.36 -6.74
N GLY A 35 8.45 -9.44 -7.51
CA GLY A 35 8.59 -10.78 -6.95
C GLY A 35 8.44 -11.91 -7.97
N PRO A 36 8.40 -13.17 -7.52
CA PRO A 36 8.28 -14.32 -8.41
C PRO A 36 6.97 -14.34 -9.19
N ARG A 37 7.00 -14.89 -10.41
CA ARG A 37 5.85 -14.87 -11.34
C ARG A 37 4.55 -15.45 -10.78
N PRO A 38 4.52 -16.66 -10.17
CA PRO A 38 3.25 -17.23 -9.73
C PRO A 38 2.58 -16.41 -8.61
N PRO A 39 3.28 -15.97 -7.55
CA PRO A 39 2.76 -15.03 -6.56
C PRO A 39 2.27 -13.70 -7.15
N ILE A 40 3.02 -13.08 -8.06
CA ILE A 40 2.65 -11.79 -8.66
C ILE A 40 1.34 -11.90 -9.44
N ARG A 41 1.17 -12.94 -10.26
CA ARG A 41 -0.09 -13.16 -10.99
C ARG A 41 -1.27 -13.29 -10.05
N ARG A 42 -1.12 -14.07 -8.98
CA ARG A 42 -2.17 -14.24 -7.97
C ARG A 42 -2.45 -12.92 -7.24
N LEU A 43 -1.40 -12.16 -6.93
CA LEU A 43 -1.54 -10.87 -6.26
C LEU A 43 -2.33 -9.89 -7.12
N VAL A 44 -2.06 -9.79 -8.42
CA VAL A 44 -2.77 -8.87 -9.34
C VAL A 44 -4.29 -9.11 -9.34
N GLU A 45 -4.72 -10.37 -9.39
CA GLU A 45 -6.15 -10.72 -9.30
C GLU A 45 -6.80 -10.20 -8.01
N LEU A 46 -6.03 -10.20 -6.92
CA LEU A 46 -6.48 -9.76 -5.60
C LEU A 46 -6.41 -8.25 -5.42
N LEU A 47 -5.43 -7.60 -6.05
CA LEU A 47 -5.32 -6.14 -6.08
C LEU A 47 -6.46 -5.48 -6.85
N GLN A 48 -7.10 -6.19 -7.78
CA GLN A 48 -8.33 -5.70 -8.41
C GLN A 48 -9.45 -5.44 -7.39
N LEU A 49 -9.49 -6.20 -6.28
CA LEU A 49 -10.47 -5.96 -5.20
C LEU A 49 -10.24 -4.62 -4.50
N LEU A 50 -8.99 -4.14 -4.47
CA LEU A 50 -8.63 -2.86 -3.87
C LEU A 50 -9.01 -1.69 -4.77
N SER A 51 -8.86 -1.82 -6.09
CA SER A 51 -9.28 -0.78 -7.05
C SER A 51 -10.80 -0.64 -7.12
N ASP A 52 -11.54 -1.72 -6.88
CA ASP A 52 -12.99 -1.73 -6.89
C ASP A 52 -13.60 -1.26 -5.55
N ALA A 53 -12.78 -1.08 -4.51
CA ALA A 53 -13.24 -0.64 -3.21
C ALA A 53 -13.50 0.88 -3.20
N ASP A 54 -14.71 1.26 -2.80
CA ASP A 54 -15.09 2.66 -2.57
C ASP A 54 -14.70 3.08 -1.14
N ASP A 55 -13.65 3.91 -1.03
CA ASP A 55 -13.32 4.66 0.19
C ASP A 55 -13.39 6.17 -0.09
N SER A 56 -13.95 6.93 0.85
CA SER A 56 -14.11 8.38 0.71
C SER A 56 -12.80 9.15 0.80
N ALA A 57 -11.80 8.62 1.50
CA ALA A 57 -10.54 9.33 1.77
C ALA A 57 -9.47 9.07 0.69
N TYR A 58 -9.45 7.89 0.08
CA TYR A 58 -8.49 7.56 -0.97
C TYR A 58 -8.99 6.42 -1.86
N SER A 59 -8.31 6.15 -2.97
CA SER A 59 -8.64 5.03 -3.86
C SER A 59 -7.36 4.43 -4.45
N TRP A 60 -7.42 3.16 -4.84
CA TRP A 60 -6.36 2.49 -5.60
C TRP A 60 -6.66 2.51 -7.09
N THR A 61 -5.63 2.67 -7.92
CA THR A 61 -5.77 2.47 -9.37
C THR A 61 -5.85 0.98 -9.71
N ASP A 62 -6.37 0.66 -10.89
CA ASP A 62 -6.24 -0.67 -11.44
C ASP A 62 -4.76 -1.11 -11.45
N PRO A 63 -4.47 -2.37 -11.07
CA PRO A 63 -3.12 -2.90 -11.13
C PRO A 63 -2.69 -3.10 -12.59
N ILE A 64 -1.52 -2.57 -12.93
CA ILE A 64 -0.92 -2.66 -14.26
C ILE A 64 0.27 -3.61 -14.21
N MET A 65 0.20 -4.70 -14.97
CA MET A 65 1.32 -5.60 -15.19
C MET A 65 2.36 -4.94 -16.10
N VAL A 66 3.55 -4.67 -15.57
CA VAL A 66 4.69 -4.13 -16.34
C VAL A 66 5.51 -5.28 -16.95
N SER A 67 5.67 -6.36 -16.18
CA SER A 67 6.22 -7.65 -16.61
C SER A 67 5.50 -8.76 -15.84
N ASP A 68 5.89 -10.03 -16.01
CA ASP A 68 5.34 -11.12 -15.20
C ASP A 68 5.88 -11.17 -13.76
N GLU A 69 6.84 -10.30 -13.42
CA GLU A 69 7.50 -10.22 -12.11
C GLU A 69 7.28 -8.85 -11.44
N VAL A 70 6.67 -7.89 -12.15
CA VAL A 70 6.48 -6.50 -11.70
C VAL A 70 5.07 -6.02 -11.99
N VAL A 71 4.36 -5.59 -10.93
CA VAL A 71 3.06 -4.92 -11.02
C VAL A 71 3.15 -3.52 -10.41
N LEU A 72 2.43 -2.58 -11.02
CA LEU A 72 2.32 -1.20 -10.56
C LEU A 72 0.86 -0.86 -10.27
N LEU A 73 0.63 -0.15 -9.17
CA LEU A 73 -0.62 0.53 -8.86
C LEU A 73 -0.29 1.87 -8.21
N ALA A 74 -1.25 2.77 -8.07
CA ALA A 74 -1.04 4.02 -7.34
C ALA A 74 -2.13 4.25 -6.30
N PHE A 75 -1.71 4.85 -5.19
CA PHE A 75 -2.61 5.47 -4.23
C PHE A 75 -3.04 6.82 -4.76
N ARG A 76 -4.34 7.10 -4.79
CA ARG A 76 -4.89 8.41 -5.12
C ARG A 76 -5.56 9.01 -3.90
N ASP A 77 -5.15 10.21 -3.53
CA ASP A 77 -5.83 10.99 -2.50
C ASP A 77 -7.19 11.46 -3.00
N ARG A 78 -8.23 11.13 -2.24
CA ARG A 78 -9.63 11.51 -2.52
C ARG A 78 -10.23 12.37 -1.42
N SER A 79 -9.47 12.70 -0.37
CA SER A 79 -9.93 13.43 0.83
C SER A 79 -10.60 14.78 0.53
N LEU A 80 -10.17 15.45 -0.54
CA LEU A 80 -10.72 16.73 -1.01
C LEU A 80 -11.61 16.59 -2.27
N SER A 81 -12.01 15.37 -2.65
CA SER A 81 -12.87 15.16 -3.82
C SER A 81 -14.26 15.74 -3.58
N GLY A 82 -14.54 16.88 -4.22
CA GLY A 82 -15.81 17.59 -4.02
C GLY A 82 -15.94 18.28 -2.65
N ARG A 83 -14.83 18.43 -1.93
CA ARG A 83 -14.73 19.12 -0.63
C ARG A 83 -13.58 20.13 -0.66
N ALA A 84 -13.71 21.22 0.08
CA ALA A 84 -12.65 22.18 0.32
C ALA A 84 -12.10 22.03 1.75
N LEU A 85 -10.87 22.48 1.98
CA LEU A 85 -10.28 22.53 3.33
C LEU A 85 -11.11 23.41 4.29
N SER A 86 -11.85 24.37 3.75
CA SER A 86 -12.80 25.21 4.48
C SER A 86 -14.06 24.48 4.95
N ASP A 87 -14.33 23.27 4.48
CA ASP A 87 -15.56 22.52 4.78
C ASP A 87 -15.55 21.89 6.19
N GLY A 88 -14.47 22.10 6.95
CA GLY A 88 -14.40 21.82 8.38
C GLY A 88 -13.50 20.66 8.76
N ALA A 89 -13.55 20.30 10.04
CA ALA A 89 -12.60 19.38 10.67
C ALA A 89 -12.52 17.98 10.00
N PRO A 90 -13.60 17.33 9.55
CA PRO A 90 -13.52 16.00 8.95
C PRO A 90 -12.68 15.96 7.66
N ALA A 91 -12.91 16.89 6.74
CA ALA A 91 -12.17 16.99 5.48
C ALA A 91 -10.69 17.33 5.74
N LEU A 92 -10.41 18.20 6.71
CA LEU A 92 -9.05 18.52 7.13
C LEU A 92 -8.32 17.31 7.73
N SER A 93 -8.99 16.49 8.56
CA SER A 93 -8.39 15.30 9.16
C SER A 93 -8.02 14.25 8.13
N GLU A 94 -8.92 13.92 7.19
CA GLU A 94 -8.63 12.95 6.12
C GLU A 94 -7.47 13.42 5.23
N TYR A 95 -7.45 14.71 4.87
CA TYR A 95 -6.38 15.33 4.09
C TYR A 95 -5.02 15.24 4.80
N VAL A 96 -4.96 15.69 6.07
CA VAL A 96 -3.72 15.64 6.86
C VAL A 96 -3.25 14.20 7.03
N LEU A 97 -4.17 13.26 7.30
CA LEU A 97 -3.84 11.85 7.44
C LEU A 97 -3.21 11.29 6.17
N ASN A 98 -3.76 11.59 4.98
CA ASN A 98 -3.18 11.15 3.72
C ASN A 98 -1.79 11.76 3.45
N MET A 99 -1.56 13.01 3.87
CA MET A 99 -0.25 13.63 3.73
C MET A 99 0.83 13.04 4.64
N VAL A 100 0.48 12.68 5.88
CA VAL A 100 1.48 12.30 6.90
C VAL A 100 1.61 10.79 7.08
N ARG A 101 0.58 10.00 6.74
CA ARG A 101 0.60 8.55 6.85
C ARG A 101 1.35 7.97 5.65
N PRO A 102 2.43 7.20 5.86
CA PRO A 102 3.05 6.44 4.78
C PRO A 102 2.03 5.53 4.09
N VAL A 103 1.88 5.64 2.76
CA VAL A 103 0.99 4.87 1.88
C VAL A 103 1.15 3.35 2.03
N VAL A 104 2.31 2.90 2.52
CA VAL A 104 2.53 1.48 2.83
C VAL A 104 1.52 0.95 3.87
N PHE A 105 1.05 1.77 4.81
CA PHE A 105 0.11 1.37 5.84
C PHE A 105 -1.32 1.15 5.32
N PRO A 106 -1.96 2.09 4.59
CA PRO A 106 -3.24 1.80 3.96
C PRO A 106 -3.14 0.64 2.98
N PHE A 107 -2.02 0.49 2.26
CA PHE A 107 -1.83 -0.65 1.37
C PHE A 107 -1.88 -1.99 2.11
N LEU A 108 -1.13 -2.13 3.21
CA LEU A 108 -1.14 -3.34 4.03
C LEU A 108 -2.51 -3.57 4.68
N HIS A 109 -3.14 -2.50 5.18
CA HIS A 109 -4.50 -2.56 5.70
C HIS A 109 -5.47 -3.14 4.68
N ASP A 110 -5.49 -2.61 3.47
CA ASP A 110 -6.46 -3.03 2.46
C ASP A 110 -6.14 -4.42 1.90
N CYS A 111 -4.85 -4.78 1.81
CA CYS A 111 -4.45 -6.16 1.52
C CYS A 111 -5.05 -7.14 2.54
N ALA A 112 -4.96 -6.83 3.84
CA ALA A 112 -5.46 -7.70 4.90
C ALA A 112 -6.99 -7.68 5.03
N VAL A 113 -7.61 -6.51 4.93
CA VAL A 113 -9.03 -6.32 5.24
C VAL A 113 -9.93 -6.55 4.03
N ILE A 114 -9.52 -6.09 2.84
CA ILE A 114 -10.32 -6.18 1.61
C ILE A 114 -9.98 -7.45 0.83
N ALA A 115 -8.69 -7.70 0.60
CA ALA A 115 -8.24 -8.88 -0.16
C ALA A 115 -8.05 -10.14 0.69
N HIS A 116 -8.19 -10.02 2.02
CA HIS A 116 -7.97 -11.10 2.99
C HIS A 116 -6.58 -11.76 2.89
N LEU A 117 -5.58 -11.03 2.40
CA LEU A 117 -4.21 -11.51 2.26
C LEU A 117 -3.57 -11.73 3.63
N ARG A 118 -2.90 -12.88 3.79
CA ARG A 118 -2.08 -13.15 4.96
C ARG A 118 -0.78 -12.37 4.84
N LEU A 119 -0.60 -11.40 5.72
CA LEU A 119 0.63 -10.63 5.88
C LEU A 119 1.60 -11.32 6.83
N SER A 120 2.88 -11.01 6.69
CA SER A 120 3.94 -11.43 7.61
C SER A 120 3.71 -10.87 9.01
N GLU A 121 4.04 -11.65 10.05
CA GLU A 121 3.84 -11.27 11.46
C GLU A 121 4.71 -10.07 11.89
N VAL A 122 5.83 -9.87 11.19
CA VAL A 122 6.71 -8.71 11.35
C VAL A 122 6.85 -8.05 9.99
N ILE A 123 6.58 -6.75 9.94
CA ILE A 123 6.70 -5.93 8.74
C ILE A 123 7.97 -5.09 8.85
N GLU A 124 8.89 -5.33 7.93
CA GLU A 124 10.13 -4.56 7.80
C GLU A 124 9.97 -3.44 6.78
N MET A 125 10.41 -2.23 7.13
CA MET A 125 10.44 -1.12 6.19
C MET A 125 11.73 -0.32 6.26
N ARG A 126 12.06 0.28 5.12
CA ARG A 126 13.20 1.18 4.97
C ARG A 126 12.73 2.42 4.25
N VAL A 127 13.11 3.57 4.77
CA VAL A 127 12.91 4.89 4.16
C VAL A 127 14.24 5.38 3.66
N THR A 128 14.30 5.76 2.39
CA THR A 128 15.51 6.23 1.74
C THR A 128 15.30 7.62 1.12
N SER A 129 16.31 8.48 1.23
CA SER A 129 16.41 9.76 0.52
C SER A 129 17.78 9.83 -0.15
N ASP A 130 17.85 10.26 -1.41
CA ASP A 130 19.11 10.39 -2.16
C ASP A 130 20.00 9.13 -2.09
N HIS A 131 19.36 7.95 -2.16
CA HIS A 131 19.96 6.61 -2.02
C HIS A 131 20.54 6.28 -0.63
N GLU A 132 20.42 7.16 0.35
CA GLU A 132 20.80 6.90 1.74
C GLU A 132 19.61 6.42 2.57
N THR A 133 19.87 5.50 3.50
CA THR A 133 18.84 5.04 4.44
C THR A 133 18.67 6.08 5.53
N VAL A 134 17.49 6.70 5.56
CA VAL A 134 17.13 7.72 6.56
C VAL A 134 16.49 7.07 7.78
N ALA A 135 15.73 5.99 7.58
CA ALA A 135 15.14 5.21 8.65
C ALA A 135 14.97 3.75 8.24
N ALA A 136 15.05 2.85 9.21
CA ALA A 136 14.68 1.44 9.07
C ALA A 136 13.91 1.02 10.33
N MET A 137 12.84 0.25 10.13
CA MET A 137 11.96 -0.17 11.22
C MET A 137 11.47 -1.59 10.98
N ALA A 138 11.24 -2.32 12.05
CA ALA A 138 10.55 -3.61 12.05
C ALA A 138 9.40 -3.50 13.06
N LEU A 139 8.17 -3.69 12.59
CA LEU A 139 6.96 -3.52 13.39
C LEU A 139 6.20 -4.84 13.45
N PRO A 140 5.72 -5.27 14.63
CA PRO A 140 4.71 -6.32 14.72
C PRO A 140 3.48 -5.95 13.91
N LEU A 141 2.91 -6.91 13.19
CA LEU A 141 1.77 -6.66 12.31
C LEU A 141 0.57 -6.07 13.06
N GLY A 142 0.36 -6.47 14.32
CA GLY A 142 -0.72 -5.97 15.18
C GLY A 142 -0.65 -4.45 15.46
N GLU A 143 0.49 -3.80 15.20
CA GLU A 143 0.63 -2.34 15.27
C GLU A 143 0.18 -1.64 13.98
N ILE A 144 -0.04 -2.39 12.89
CA ILE A 144 -0.42 -1.88 11.57
C ILE A 144 -1.88 -2.23 11.25
N VAL A 145 -2.26 -3.49 11.44
CA VAL A 145 -3.61 -4.01 11.18
C VAL A 145 -4.11 -4.82 12.37
N GLN A 146 -5.37 -4.59 12.76
CA GLN A 146 -5.99 -5.32 13.87
C GLN A 146 -6.36 -6.76 13.48
N SER A 147 -6.65 -7.00 12.20
CA SER A 147 -7.02 -8.30 11.67
C SER A 147 -6.14 -8.64 10.47
N ASN A 148 -5.50 -9.80 10.52
CA ASN A 148 -4.71 -10.34 9.41
C ASN A 148 -5.60 -11.28 8.59
N GLY A 149 -5.36 -11.35 7.28
CA GLY A 149 -6.03 -12.30 6.40
C GLY A 149 -5.61 -13.75 6.64
N ASP A 150 -6.22 -14.66 5.88
CA ASP A 150 -5.92 -16.08 5.85
C ASP A 150 -5.48 -16.57 4.45
N ARG A 151 -5.64 -15.72 3.43
CA ARG A 151 -5.29 -16.03 2.04
C ARG A 151 -3.80 -15.91 1.82
N LEU A 152 -3.15 -17.05 1.64
CA LEU A 152 -1.77 -17.11 1.17
C LEU A 152 -1.70 -16.83 -0.34
N LEU A 153 -0.68 -16.08 -0.78
CA LEU A 153 -0.40 -15.87 -2.21
C LEU A 153 0.17 -17.13 -2.87
N TRP A 154 0.84 -17.96 -2.08
CA TRP A 154 1.44 -19.20 -2.53
C TRP A 154 1.49 -20.18 -1.38
N GLN A 155 1.14 -21.43 -1.65
CA GLN A 155 1.40 -22.54 -0.74
C GLN A 155 2.63 -23.27 -1.28
N VAL A 156 3.68 -23.36 -0.47
CA VAL A 156 4.74 -24.32 -0.75
C VAL A 156 4.09 -25.70 -0.64
N ALA A 157 4.05 -26.46 -1.74
CA ALA A 157 3.73 -27.87 -1.65
C ALA A 157 4.79 -28.49 -0.72
N GLY A 158 4.33 -28.99 0.44
CA GLY A 158 5.20 -29.68 1.41
C GLY A 158 5.83 -30.93 0.82
#